data_AF-A0A970HQ57-F1
#
_entry.id   AF-A0A970HQ57-F1
#
_cell.length_a   1.000
_cell.length_b   1.000
_cell.length_c   1.000
_cell.angle_alpha   90.00
_cell.angle_beta   90.00
_cell.angle_gamma   90.00
#
_symmetry.space_group_name_H-M   'P 1'
#
loop_
_entity.id
_entity.type
_entity.pdbx_description
1 polymer ?
#
loop_
_entity_poly.entity_id
_entity_poly.type
_entity_poly.pdbx_seq_one_letter_code
_entity_poly.pdbx_strand_id
1 'polypeptide(L)'
;SVHPGYANSAIFLGFWRDEIHALTEKPSQVWASGGLYTSGQWHKVTLDIDIPAKTFNVYIDDDPRPQNNKPVSFYSLDYDDLNSIAFAYQSFSAENNTEPAYVDNVKIWGK
;
A
#
# COMPACT_ATOMS: atom_id res chain seq x y z
N SER A 1 -12.47 10.40 2.75
CA SER A 1 -11.38 10.71 3.69
C SER A 1 -10.73 9.40 4.03
N VAL A 2 -9.46 9.21 3.70
CA VAL A 2 -8.70 8.08 4.25
C VAL A 2 -8.61 8.32 5.75
N HIS A 3 -8.94 7.32 6.57
CA HIS A 3 -8.88 7.39 8.03
C HIS A 3 -7.64 6.61 8.55
N PRO A 4 -6.41 7.06 8.24
CA PRO A 4 -5.15 6.34 8.47
C PRO A 4 -4.78 6.20 9.96
N GLY A 5 -5.68 6.51 10.90
CA GLY A 5 -5.51 6.25 12.34
C GLY A 5 -6.41 5.13 12.89
N TYR A 6 -7.42 4.72 12.12
CA TYR A 6 -8.46 3.78 12.55
C TYR A 6 -8.40 2.44 11.83
N ALA A 7 -7.55 2.33 10.80
CA ALA A 7 -7.34 1.05 10.15
C ALA A 7 -6.62 0.10 11.11
N ASN A 8 -7.24 -1.05 11.35
CA ASN A 8 -6.60 -2.18 12.01
C ASN A 8 -5.90 -3.01 10.91
N SER A 9 -4.74 -2.54 10.47
CA SER A 9 -3.91 -3.26 9.50
C SER A 9 -2.42 -3.14 9.79
N ALA A 10 -1.65 -4.14 9.38
CA ALA A 10 -0.18 -4.07 9.39
C ALA A 10 0.34 -3.22 8.21
N ILE A 11 -0.26 -3.42 7.03
CA ILE A 11 0.06 -2.69 5.80
C ILE A 11 -1.15 -1.86 5.39
N PHE A 12 -0.91 -0.62 4.95
CA PHE A 12 -1.94 0.27 4.45
C PHE A 12 -1.49 0.88 3.14
N LEU A 13 -2.21 0.56 2.06
CA LEU A 13 -1.99 1.11 0.73
C LEU A 13 -3.13 2.02 0.35
N GLY A 14 -2.83 3.15 -0.29
CA GLY A 14 -3.84 3.96 -0.94
C GLY A 14 -3.42 4.39 -2.33
N PHE A 15 -4.42 4.66 -3.17
CA PHE A 15 -4.26 4.93 -4.59
C PHE A 15 -4.69 6.37 -4.88
N TRP A 16 -3.80 7.16 -5.49
CA TRP A 16 -4.07 8.56 -5.79
C TRP A 16 -3.17 9.09 -6.90
N ARG A 17 -3.74 9.83 -7.87
CA ARG A 17 -3.02 10.52 -8.95
C ARG A 17 -1.93 9.66 -9.60
N ASP A 18 -2.33 8.49 -10.11
CA ASP A 18 -1.43 7.58 -10.83
C ASP A 18 -0.28 7.04 -9.97
N GLU A 19 -0.42 7.07 -8.64
CA GLU A 19 0.53 6.55 -7.68
C GLU A 19 -0.12 5.72 -6.55
N ILE A 20 0.51 4.59 -6.23
CA ILE A 20 0.26 3.84 -5.00
C ILE A 20 1.11 4.48 -3.90
N HIS A 21 0.51 4.78 -2.77
CA HIS A 21 1.18 5.23 -1.56
C HIS A 21 1.05 4.19 -0.46
N ALA A 22 2.14 3.97 0.28
CA ALA A 22 2.19 3.12 1.44
C ALA A 22 2.37 3.97 2.70
N LEU A 23 1.48 3.79 3.69
CA LEU A 23 1.60 4.49 4.96
C LEU A 23 2.64 3.79 5.83
N THR A 24 3.65 4.53 6.31
CA THR A 24 4.85 3.92 6.90
C THR A 24 4.88 3.92 8.42
N GLU A 25 3.92 4.56 9.08
CA GLU A 25 3.87 4.66 10.54
C GLU A 25 2.50 5.07 11.06
N LYS A 26 2.19 4.69 12.30
CA LYS A 26 1.07 5.16 13.11
C LYS A 26 1.65 5.87 14.33
N PRO A 27 1.19 7.08 14.72
CA PRO A 27 0.02 7.81 14.23
C PRO A 27 0.31 8.83 13.11
N SER A 28 1.55 8.95 12.65
CA SER A 28 1.97 9.96 11.67
C SER A 28 1.58 9.58 10.24
N GLN A 29 1.12 10.55 9.45
CA GLN A 29 0.72 10.32 8.05
C GLN A 29 1.92 10.43 7.09
N VAL A 30 2.98 9.67 7.35
CA VAL A 30 4.12 9.59 6.43
C VAL A 30 3.83 8.54 5.37
N TRP A 31 3.92 8.97 4.12
CA TRP A 31 3.63 8.14 2.96
C TRP A 31 4.92 7.89 2.19
N ALA A 32 5.24 6.61 1.98
CA ALA A 32 6.22 6.17 1.00
C ALA A 32 5.54 5.98 -0.36
N SER A 33 6.30 6.19 -1.42
CA SER A 33 5.87 5.85 -2.77
C SER A 33 5.91 4.33 -2.96
N GLY A 34 4.78 3.75 -3.37
CA GLY A 34 4.64 2.33 -3.67
C GLY A 34 4.79 1.97 -5.14
N GLY A 35 4.49 2.86 -6.09
CA GLY A 35 4.40 2.41 -7.48
C GLY A 35 3.58 3.31 -8.40
N LEU A 36 3.95 3.47 -9.68
CA LEU A 36 3.28 4.39 -10.63
C LEU A 36 2.36 3.48 -11.43
N TYR A 37 1.11 3.89 -11.60
CA TYR A 37 0.14 3.18 -12.40
C TYR A 37 -0.51 4.15 -13.36
N THR A 38 -1.09 3.65 -14.44
CA THR A 38 -1.86 4.47 -15.38
C THR A 38 -3.35 4.21 -15.16
N SER A 39 -4.11 5.25 -14.87
CA SER A 39 -5.57 5.16 -14.72
C SER A 39 -6.23 4.55 -15.96
N GLY A 40 -7.17 3.62 -15.75
CA GLY A 40 -7.86 2.89 -16.82
C GLY A 40 -7.10 1.67 -17.37
N GLN A 41 -5.93 1.33 -16.81
CA GLN A 41 -5.17 0.13 -17.14
C GLN A 41 -5.10 -0.85 -15.96
N TRP A 42 -5.08 -2.14 -16.27
CA TRP A 42 -4.77 -3.17 -15.27
C TRP A 42 -3.27 -3.22 -15.05
N HIS A 43 -2.87 -3.16 -13.77
CA HIS A 43 -1.49 -3.29 -13.35
C HIS A 43 -1.35 -4.43 -12.34
N LYS A 44 -0.26 -5.18 -12.45
CA LYS A 44 0.08 -6.20 -11.45
C LYS A 44 0.79 -5.52 -10.28
N VAL A 45 0.22 -5.61 -9.09
CA VAL A 45 0.87 -5.14 -7.85
C VAL A 45 1.34 -6.33 -7.05
N THR A 46 2.63 -6.36 -6.73
CA THR A 46 3.22 -7.40 -5.86
C THR A 46 3.73 -6.76 -4.58
N LEU A 47 3.37 -7.34 -3.44
CA LEU A 47 3.96 -7.03 -2.14
C LEU A 47 4.85 -8.19 -1.72
N ASP A 48 6.14 -7.91 -1.53
CA ASP A 48 7.10 -8.85 -0.95
C ASP A 48 7.30 -8.50 0.51
N ILE A 49 6.81 -9.35 1.41
CA ILE A 49 6.55 -9.00 2.80
C ILE A 49 7.48 -9.80 3.72
N ASP A 50 8.23 -9.10 4.56
CA ASP A 50 9.05 -9.67 5.64
C ASP A 50 8.40 -9.34 6.99
N ILE A 51 7.73 -10.35 7.57
CA ILE A 51 7.02 -10.23 8.85
C ILE A 51 8.00 -10.02 10.01
N PRO A 52 9.07 -10.83 10.20
CA PRO A 52 10.06 -10.59 11.24
C PRO A 52 10.69 -9.20 11.20
N ALA A 53 11.01 -8.70 10.00
CA ALA A 53 11.58 -7.36 9.83
C ALA A 53 10.51 -6.25 9.91
N LYS A 54 9.22 -6.58 9.83
CA LYS A 54 8.08 -5.65 9.76
C LYS A 54 8.24 -4.65 8.61
N THR A 55 8.63 -5.18 7.44
CA THR A 55 8.83 -4.39 6.23
C THR A 55 8.28 -5.09 4.99
N PHE A 56 8.11 -4.34 3.90
CA PHE A 56 7.72 -4.88 2.61
C PHE A 56 8.28 -4.06 1.45
N ASN A 57 8.43 -4.70 0.30
CA ASN A 57 8.68 -4.03 -0.98
C ASN A 57 7.40 -4.01 -1.82
N VAL A 58 7.25 -3.00 -2.67
CA VAL A 58 6.14 -2.88 -3.62
C VAL A 58 6.70 -2.88 -5.03
N TYR A 59 6.09 -3.70 -5.90
CA TYR A 59 6.41 -3.79 -7.32
C TYR A 59 5.16 -3.52 -8.13
N ILE A 60 5.30 -2.79 -9.24
CA ILE A 60 4.25 -2.64 -10.25
C ILE A 60 4.76 -3.22 -11.56
N ASP A 61 3.97 -4.11 -12.14
CA ASP A 61 4.31 -4.83 -13.38
C ASP A 61 5.67 -5.53 -13.30
N ASP A 62 5.96 -6.10 -12.12
CA ASP A 62 7.21 -6.80 -11.75
C ASP A 62 8.47 -5.91 -11.71
N ASP A 63 8.35 -4.60 -11.97
CA ASP A 63 9.44 -3.66 -11.87
C ASP A 63 9.57 -3.09 -10.44
N PRO A 64 10.78 -3.13 -9.84
CA PRO A 64 11.05 -2.39 -8.63
C PRO A 64 11.03 -0.89 -8.94
N ARG A 65 10.37 -0.07 -8.13
CA ARG A 65 10.41 1.37 -8.32
C ARG A 65 11.77 1.96 -7.89
N PRO A 66 12.33 2.92 -8.65
CA PRO A 66 13.64 3.51 -8.36
C PRO A 66 13.69 4.42 -7.11
N GLN A 67 12.56 4.76 -6.48
CA GLN A 67 12.50 5.67 -5.32
C GLN A 67 12.34 4.96 -3.97
N ASN A 68 12.25 3.63 -3.94
CA ASN A 68 12.20 2.85 -2.71
C ASN A 68 13.37 1.86 -2.67
N ASN A 69 14.59 2.41 -2.60
CA ASN A 69 15.81 1.62 -2.48
C ASN A 69 15.96 0.92 -1.12
N LYS A 70 14.95 1.06 -0.25
CA LYS A 70 14.84 0.41 1.05
C LYS A 70 13.41 -0.13 1.20
N PRO A 71 13.23 -1.24 1.93
CA PRO A 71 11.91 -1.73 2.28
C PRO A 71 11.07 -0.69 3.03
N VAL A 72 9.77 -0.69 2.76
CA VAL A 72 8.77 0.13 3.46
C VAL A 72 8.44 -0.51 4.79
N SER A 73 8.43 0.26 5.87
CA SER A 73 7.97 -0.21 7.19
C SER A 73 6.48 -0.50 7.20
N PHE A 74 6.05 -1.46 8.01
CA PHE A 74 4.65 -1.64 8.33
C PHE A 74 4.06 -0.35 8.92
N TYR A 75 2.79 -0.09 8.59
CA TYR A 75 2.02 1.01 9.17
C TYR A 75 1.89 0.86 10.69
N SER A 76 1.63 -0.35 11.19
CA SER A 76 1.61 -0.67 12.62
C SER A 76 2.62 -1.78 12.92
N LEU A 77 3.44 -1.53 13.94
CA LEU A 77 4.42 -2.50 14.44
C LEU A 77 3.83 -3.47 15.48
N ASP A 78 2.54 -3.35 15.78
CA ASP A 78 1.85 -4.20 16.78
C ASP A 78 1.56 -5.61 16.26
N TYR A 79 1.81 -5.84 14.97
CA TYR A 79 1.56 -7.09 14.28
C TYR A 79 2.83 -7.95 14.24
N ASP A 80 2.74 -9.14 14.82
CA ASP A 80 3.77 -10.19 14.73
C ASP A 80 3.38 -11.29 13.72
N ASP A 81 2.19 -11.17 13.12
CA ASP A 81 1.69 -11.94 11.98
C ASP A 81 1.03 -11.02 10.95
N LEU A 82 0.96 -11.45 9.69
CA LEU A 82 0.25 -10.69 8.66
C LEU A 82 -1.21 -11.17 8.57
N ASN A 83 -2.05 -10.63 9.45
CA ASN A 83 -3.48 -10.97 9.46
C ASN A 83 -4.37 -9.96 8.69
N SER A 84 -3.80 -8.83 8.26
CA SER A 84 -4.57 -7.73 7.66
C SER A 84 -3.73 -6.83 6.74
N ILE A 85 -4.24 -6.60 5.53
CA ILE A 85 -3.76 -5.59 4.58
C ILE A 85 -4.95 -4.71 4.22
N ALA A 86 -4.82 -3.40 4.43
CA ALA A 86 -5.85 -2.44 4.06
C ALA A 86 -5.52 -1.81 2.71
N PHE A 87 -6.53 -1.74 1.84
CA PHE A 87 -6.48 -0.94 0.63
C PHE A 87 -7.52 0.17 0.72
N ALA A 88 -7.08 1.41 0.51
CA ALA A 88 -7.92 2.58 0.58
C ALA A 88 -8.06 3.25 -0.78
N TYR A 89 -9.32 3.39 -1.19
CA TYR A 89 -9.71 3.99 -2.46
C TYR A 89 -10.70 5.10 -2.14
N GLN A 90 -10.23 6.20 -1.54
CA GLN A 90 -10.91 7.51 -1.52
C GLN A 90 -10.23 8.52 -0.59
N SER A 91 -9.79 9.63 -1.21
CA SER A 91 -9.37 10.92 -0.65
C SER A 91 -8.20 10.92 0.35
N PHE A 92 -6.98 10.91 -0.23
CA PHE A 92 -5.79 11.56 0.35
C PHE A 92 -5.95 13.09 0.48
N SER A 93 -6.97 13.66 -0.17
CA SER A 93 -7.26 15.09 -0.18
C SER A 93 -8.77 15.35 -0.08
N ALA A 94 -9.17 16.59 0.22
CA ALA A 94 -10.58 17.02 0.20
C ALA A 94 -11.20 17.05 -1.23
N GLU A 95 -10.46 16.62 -2.25
CA GLU A 95 -10.94 16.59 -3.63
C GLU A 95 -11.95 15.45 -3.86
N ASN A 96 -12.84 15.65 -4.84
CA ASN A 96 -13.87 14.70 -5.19
C ASN A 96 -13.25 13.46 -5.87
N ASN A 97 -12.83 12.48 -5.09
CA ASN A 97 -12.16 11.27 -5.56
C ASN A 97 -13.14 10.08 -5.63
N THR A 98 -14.21 10.23 -6.40
CA THR A 98 -15.29 9.21 -6.53
C THR A 98 -14.99 8.13 -7.56
N GLU A 99 -13.82 8.19 -8.21
CA GLU A 99 -13.42 7.20 -9.20
C GLU A 99 -13.24 5.84 -8.53
N PRO A 100 -13.85 4.78 -9.08
CA PRO A 100 -13.72 3.44 -8.52
C PRO A 100 -12.32 2.89 -8.77
N ALA A 101 -11.83 2.10 -7.82
CA ALA A 101 -10.69 1.23 -8.02
C ALA A 101 -11.17 -0.22 -8.07
N TYR A 102 -10.55 -1.00 -8.95
CA TYR A 102 -10.87 -2.41 -9.14
C TYR A 102 -9.68 -3.26 -8.71
N VAL A 103 -9.96 -4.34 -7.98
CA VAL A 103 -8.97 -5.35 -7.60
C VAL A 103 -9.47 -6.71 -8.03
N ASP A 104 -8.59 -7.48 -8.67
CA ASP A 104 -8.87 -8.84 -9.10
C ASP A 104 -7.60 -9.70 -9.00
N ASN A 105 -7.76 -11.02 -9.08
CA ASN A 105 -6.69 -12.03 -9.07
C ASN A 105 -5.78 -11.96 -7.83
N VAL A 106 -6.37 -11.66 -6.67
CA VAL A 106 -5.64 -11.62 -5.39
C VAL A 106 -5.14 -13.03 -5.06
N LYS A 107 -3.82 -13.15 -4.96
CA LYS A 107 -3.15 -14.38 -4.54
C LYS A 107 -2.22 -14.07 -3.40
N ILE A 108 -2.32 -14.86 -2.34
CA ILE A 108 -1.44 -14.80 -1.16
C ILE A 108 -0.77 -16.17 -1.03
N TRP A 109 0.54 -16.17 -0.85
CA TRP A 109 1.31 -17.37 -0.59
C TRP A 109 2.51 -17.03 0.31
N GLY A 110 2.89 -17.98 1.16
CA GLY A 110 4.09 -17.90 1.99
C GLY A 110 5.11 -18.94 1.56
N LYS A 111 6.32 -18.84 2.12
CA LYS A 111 7.30 -19.92 2.13
C LYS A 111 7.27 -20.65 3.46
#